data_AF-A0A961E2M5-F1
#
_entry.id   AF-A0A961E2M5-F1
#
_cell.length_a   1.000
_cell.length_b   1.000
_cell.length_c   1.000
_cell.angle_alpha   90.00
_cell.angle_beta   90.00
_cell.angle_gamma   90.00
#
_symmetry.space_group_name_H-M   'P 1'
#
loop_
_entity.id
_entity.type
_entity.pdbx_description
1 polymer ?
#
loop_
_entity_poly.entity_id
_entity_poly.type
_entity_poly.pdbx_seq_one_letter_code
_entity_poly.pdbx_strand_id
1 'polypeptide(L)'
;MSSPLDLVGAHLRTHFAAAGVESEPEVASVTFLGVERIDVLRFGPDDAGVYHHVSLGCSRYPMTDAGSGVVDPVRGPRAEIVLSLRGSKPITGLARSVAVLAATPAVDGVVLVPDALVDLSGPLWTGAPFTAVLLGESEIAELALDPPADPVRFL
;
A
#
# COMPACT_ATOMS: atom_id res chain seq x y z
N MET A 1 -5.57 22.57 -2.08
CA MET A 1 -4.58 21.68 -1.45
C MET A 1 -4.83 20.30 -2.03
N SER A 2 -3.83 19.68 -2.64
CA SER A 2 -3.96 18.32 -3.18
C SER A 2 -4.18 17.33 -2.03
N SER A 3 -5.01 16.31 -2.23
CA SER A 3 -5.18 15.24 -1.24
C SER A 3 -3.83 14.54 -1.01
N PRO A 4 -3.52 14.04 0.20
CA PRO A 4 -2.35 13.19 0.42
C PRO A 4 -2.25 12.04 -0.60
N LEU A 5 -3.39 11.47 -1.00
CA LEU A 5 -3.42 10.41 -2.01
C LEU A 5 -3.11 10.89 -3.43
N ASP A 6 -3.40 12.16 -3.76
CA ASP A 6 -3.00 12.72 -5.05
C ASP A 6 -1.47 12.85 -5.11
N LEU A 7 -0.85 13.25 -3.98
CA LEU A 7 0.61 13.34 -3.85
C LEU A 7 1.25 11.95 -3.92
N VAL A 8 0.71 10.95 -3.22
CA VAL A 8 1.16 9.55 -3.30
C VAL A 8 1.06 9.03 -4.72
N GLY A 9 -0.08 9.23 -5.38
CA GLY A 9 -0.27 8.80 -6.77
C GLY A 9 0.71 9.46 -7.74
N ALA A 10 1.04 10.74 -7.56
CA ALA A 10 2.04 11.43 -8.38
C ALA A 10 3.47 10.93 -8.10
N HIS A 11 3.79 10.67 -6.83
CA HIS A 11 5.08 10.13 -6.40
C HIS A 11 5.33 8.75 -6.99
N LEU A 12 4.35 7.85 -6.91
CA LEU A 12 4.43 6.50 -7.47
C LEU A 12 4.62 6.51 -8.99
N ARG A 13 3.87 7.35 -9.73
CA ARG A 13 4.05 7.51 -11.17
C ARG A 13 5.46 7.98 -11.52
N THR A 14 5.99 8.93 -10.76
CA THR A 14 7.36 9.44 -10.98
C THR A 14 8.39 8.34 -10.73
N HIS A 15 8.24 7.59 -9.64
CA HIS A 15 9.13 6.48 -9.31
C HIS A 15 9.13 5.40 -10.40
N PHE A 16 7.95 4.90 -10.80
CA PHE A 16 7.87 3.82 -11.77
C PHE A 16 8.19 4.24 -13.21
N ALA A 17 7.93 5.51 -13.58
CA ALA A 17 8.42 6.04 -14.85
C ALA A 17 9.96 6.02 -14.92
N ALA A 18 10.64 6.34 -13.81
CA ALA A 18 12.11 6.23 -13.72
C ALA A 18 12.61 4.77 -13.77
N ALA A 19 11.75 3.79 -13.46
CA ALA A 19 12.03 2.36 -13.55
C ALA A 19 11.64 1.73 -14.91
N GLY A 20 11.27 2.55 -15.91
CA GLY A 20 10.94 2.09 -17.26
C GLY A 20 9.46 1.75 -17.50
N VAL A 21 8.56 2.05 -16.54
CA VAL A 21 7.12 1.86 -16.74
C VAL A 21 6.53 3.04 -17.52
N GLU A 22 6.18 2.82 -18.78
CA GLU A 22 5.68 3.88 -19.68
C GLU A 22 4.15 4.08 -19.62
N SER A 23 3.40 3.11 -19.12
CA SER A 23 1.93 3.14 -19.07
C SER A 23 1.40 3.64 -17.73
N GLU A 24 0.21 4.27 -17.75
CA GLU A 24 -0.57 4.49 -16.53
C GLU A 24 -0.89 3.16 -15.84
N PRO A 25 -0.95 3.13 -14.49
CA PRO A 25 -1.25 1.92 -13.77
C PRO A 25 -2.69 1.47 -14.00
N GLU A 26 -2.89 0.16 -14.06
CA GLU A 26 -4.24 -0.41 -13.90
C GLU A 26 -4.70 -0.19 -12.46
N VAL A 27 -6.01 0.00 -12.26
CA VAL A 27 -6.58 0.28 -10.94
C VAL A 27 -7.62 -0.77 -10.57
N ALA A 28 -7.45 -1.39 -9.41
CA ALA A 28 -8.45 -2.22 -8.77
C ALA A 28 -8.95 -1.55 -7.49
N SER A 29 -10.25 -1.27 -7.41
CA SER A 29 -10.88 -0.66 -6.24
C SER A 29 -11.49 -1.71 -5.31
N VAL A 30 -11.21 -1.62 -4.01
CA VAL A 30 -11.77 -2.50 -2.99
C VAL A 30 -12.48 -1.66 -1.92
N THR A 31 -13.77 -1.91 -1.75
CA THR A 31 -14.61 -1.24 -0.75
C THR A 31 -14.82 -2.17 0.43
N PHE A 32 -14.68 -1.61 1.63
CA PHE A 32 -14.91 -2.30 2.89
C PHE A 32 -16.12 -1.69 3.60
N LEU A 33 -16.70 -2.44 4.53
CA LEU A 33 -17.73 -1.90 5.41
C LEU A 33 -17.04 -1.11 6.53
N GLY A 34 -17.35 0.19 6.64
CA GLY A 34 -16.89 1.03 7.76
C GLY A 34 -15.53 1.71 7.59
N VAL A 35 -14.79 1.45 6.51
CA VAL A 35 -13.57 2.20 6.14
C VAL A 35 -13.66 2.66 4.69
N GLU A 36 -12.94 3.72 4.34
CA GLU A 36 -12.92 4.19 2.95
C GLU A 36 -12.33 3.15 2.00
N ARG A 37 -12.75 3.27 0.73
CA ARG A 37 -12.22 2.49 -0.38
C ARG A 37 -10.70 2.62 -0.46
N ILE A 38 -10.05 1.48 -0.69
CA ILE A 38 -8.64 1.39 -1.02
C ILE A 38 -8.53 1.01 -2.50
N ASP A 39 -7.73 1.77 -3.23
CA ASP A 39 -7.36 1.42 -4.60
C ASP A 39 -6.03 0.65 -4.58
N VAL A 40 -5.84 -0.26 -5.52
CA VAL A 40 -4.57 -0.96 -5.74
C VAL A 40 -4.13 -0.67 -7.17
N LEU A 41 -3.03 0.06 -7.28
CA LEU A 41 -2.40 0.46 -8.52
C LEU A 41 -1.44 -0.63 -8.98
N ARG A 42 -1.57 -1.10 -10.20
CA ARG A 42 -0.65 -2.08 -10.80
C ARG A 42 0.20 -1.38 -11.86
N PHE A 43 1.48 -1.20 -11.54
CA PHE A 43 2.50 -0.70 -12.45
C PHE A 43 3.24 -1.86 -13.11
N GLY A 44 3.69 -1.65 -14.34
CA GLY A 44 4.66 -2.51 -15.00
C GLY A 44 4.20 -3.12 -16.34
N PRO A 45 5.05 -3.98 -16.92
CA PRO A 45 6.32 -4.42 -16.34
C PRO A 45 7.35 -3.28 -16.34
N ASP A 46 8.22 -3.24 -15.34
CA ASP A 46 9.42 -2.38 -15.33
C ASP A 46 10.53 -2.96 -16.24
N ASP A 47 11.69 -2.29 -16.30
CA ASP A 47 12.85 -2.74 -17.08
C ASP A 47 13.35 -4.15 -16.71
N ALA A 48 13.06 -4.60 -15.48
CA ALA A 48 13.42 -5.93 -14.98
C ALA A 48 12.31 -6.98 -15.21
N GLY A 49 11.20 -6.61 -15.85
CA GLY A 49 10.06 -7.49 -16.11
C GLY A 49 9.17 -7.74 -14.90
N VAL A 50 9.18 -6.84 -13.92
CA VAL A 50 8.44 -6.95 -12.64
C VAL A 50 7.20 -6.05 -12.67
N TYR A 51 6.09 -6.58 -12.13
CA TYR A 51 4.88 -5.80 -11.87
C TYR A 51 4.79 -5.46 -10.38
N HIS A 52 4.38 -4.23 -10.09
CA HIS A 52 4.30 -3.68 -8.74
C HIS A 52 2.86 -3.32 -8.42
N HIS A 53 2.32 -3.91 -7.36
CA HIS A 53 0.96 -3.63 -6.88
C HIS A 53 1.09 -2.77 -5.63
N VAL A 54 0.62 -1.52 -5.71
CA VAL A 54 0.76 -0.54 -4.63
C VAL A 54 -0.61 -0.12 -4.14
N SER A 55 -0.84 -0.17 -2.83
CA SER A 55 -2.07 0.40 -2.26
C SER A 55 -2.08 1.92 -2.41
N LEU A 56 -3.29 2.46 -2.52
CA LEU A 56 -3.55 3.89 -2.47
C LEU A 56 -4.77 4.10 -1.58
N GLY A 57 -4.52 4.45 -0.32
CA GLY A 57 -5.56 4.71 0.66
C GLY A 57 -5.15 4.47 2.10
N CYS A 58 -4.15 3.61 2.36
CA CYS A 58 -3.68 3.32 3.71
C CYS A 58 -3.12 4.58 4.39
N SER A 59 -2.38 5.39 3.62
CA SER A 59 -1.76 6.63 4.08
C SER A 59 -2.71 7.81 4.25
N ARG A 60 -4.01 7.64 3.94
CA ARG A 60 -5.03 8.72 4.02
C ARG A 60 -5.10 9.33 5.41
N TYR A 61 -5.03 8.50 6.44
CA TYR A 61 -4.97 8.90 7.85
C TYR A 61 -3.73 8.32 8.53
N PRO A 62 -3.23 8.92 9.62
CA PRO A 62 -2.18 8.31 10.41
C PRO A 62 -2.64 6.93 10.92
N MET A 63 -1.77 5.94 10.80
CA MET A 63 -1.98 4.64 11.44
C MET A 63 -1.89 4.83 12.95
N THR A 64 -2.82 4.22 13.67
CA THR A 64 -2.94 4.39 15.12
C THR A 64 -2.95 3.02 15.78
N ASP A 65 -2.11 2.84 16.79
CA ASP A 65 -2.14 1.66 17.65
C ASP A 65 -3.41 1.68 18.52
N ALA A 66 -4.18 0.60 18.50
CA ALA A 66 -5.37 0.42 19.34
C ALA A 66 -5.07 0.58 20.85
N GLY A 67 -3.82 0.36 21.28
CA GLY A 67 -3.37 0.61 22.66
C GLY A 67 -3.17 2.08 23.03
N SER A 68 -3.20 3.00 22.06
CA SER A 68 -2.95 4.43 22.29
C SER A 68 -4.19 5.18 22.81
N GLY A 69 -4.02 5.99 23.85
CA GLY A 69 -5.14 6.69 24.52
C GLY A 69 -5.60 8.00 23.85
N VAL A 70 -4.84 8.53 22.89
CA VAL A 70 -5.17 9.76 22.15
C VAL A 70 -4.78 9.59 20.69
N VAL A 71 -5.73 9.82 19.79
CA VAL A 71 -5.52 9.81 18.34
C VAL A 71 -5.27 11.23 17.85
N ASP A 72 -4.11 11.50 17.24
CA ASP A 72 -3.85 12.74 16.50
C ASP A 72 -4.28 12.51 15.04
N PRO A 73 -5.25 13.28 14.50
CA PRO A 73 -5.75 13.05 13.14
C PRO A 73 -4.77 13.48 12.05
N VAL A 74 -3.67 14.16 12.41
CA VAL A 74 -2.68 14.70 11.47
C VAL A 74 -1.33 14.02 11.62
N ARG A 75 -0.83 13.91 12.86
CA ARG A 75 0.48 13.33 13.19
C ARG A 75 0.42 11.82 13.34
N GLY A 76 1.52 11.17 12.99
CA GLY A 76 1.70 9.74 13.18
C GLY A 76 1.98 9.00 11.87
N PRO A 77 2.44 7.74 11.99
CA PRO A 77 3.02 6.99 10.89
C PRO A 77 2.01 6.75 9.77
N ARG A 78 2.48 6.86 8.53
CA ARG A 78 1.70 6.58 7.32
C ARG A 78 2.49 5.63 6.43
N ALA A 79 1.79 4.71 5.81
CA ALA A 79 2.39 3.78 4.86
C ALA A 79 1.46 3.51 3.68
N GLU A 80 2.02 3.02 2.59
CA GLU A 80 1.33 2.23 1.57
C GLU A 80 2.06 0.90 1.39
N ILE A 81 1.31 -0.14 1.03
CA ILE A 81 1.82 -1.48 0.78
C ILE A 81 2.26 -1.60 -0.68
N VAL A 82 3.42 -2.19 -0.90
CA VAL A 82 3.97 -2.52 -2.21
C VAL A 82 4.20 -4.03 -2.28
N LEU A 83 3.73 -4.65 -3.37
CA LEU A 83 3.98 -6.06 -3.64
C LEU A 83 4.44 -6.25 -5.09
N SER A 84 5.67 -6.74 -5.24
CA SER A 84 6.34 -6.91 -6.54
C SER A 84 6.41 -8.38 -6.96
N LEU A 85 6.00 -8.68 -8.18
CA LEU A 85 5.99 -10.04 -8.73
C LEU A 85 6.50 -10.07 -10.17
N ARG A 86 7.24 -11.13 -10.51
CA ARG A 86 7.59 -11.46 -11.89
C ARG A 86 6.43 -12.21 -12.55
N GLY A 87 6.07 -11.84 -13.77
CA GLY A 87 5.08 -12.55 -14.60
C GLY A 87 4.02 -11.63 -15.21
N SER A 88 3.50 -12.00 -16.38
CA SER A 88 2.73 -11.08 -17.24
C SER A 88 1.21 -11.06 -17.02
N LYS A 89 0.65 -12.01 -16.27
CA LYS A 89 -0.81 -12.14 -16.13
C LYS A 89 -1.31 -11.57 -14.82
N PRO A 90 -2.44 -10.84 -14.82
CA PRO A 90 -3.15 -10.48 -13.59
C PRO A 90 -3.42 -11.72 -12.74
N ILE A 91 -3.16 -11.60 -11.44
CA ILE A 91 -3.31 -12.69 -10.48
C ILE A 91 -4.63 -12.50 -9.73
N THR A 92 -5.57 -13.43 -9.92
CA THR A 92 -6.89 -13.37 -9.31
C THR A 92 -6.81 -13.34 -7.78
N GLY A 93 -7.36 -12.29 -7.18
CA GLY A 93 -7.43 -12.11 -5.73
C GLY A 93 -6.28 -11.30 -5.13
N LEU A 94 -5.17 -11.09 -5.85
CA LEU A 94 -4.01 -10.38 -5.31
C LEU A 94 -4.34 -8.95 -4.87
N ALA A 95 -5.04 -8.18 -5.71
CA ALA A 95 -5.44 -6.81 -5.39
C ALA A 95 -6.32 -6.75 -4.13
N ARG A 96 -7.18 -7.75 -3.91
CA ARG A 96 -7.99 -7.84 -2.69
C ARG A 96 -7.10 -8.04 -1.46
N SER A 97 -6.12 -8.94 -1.53
CA SER A 97 -5.22 -9.21 -0.40
C SER A 97 -4.34 -8.00 -0.05
N VAL A 98 -3.82 -7.29 -1.06
CA VAL A 98 -3.09 -6.02 -0.87
C VAL A 98 -3.99 -4.99 -0.20
N ALA A 99 -5.24 -4.84 -0.66
CA ALA A 99 -6.18 -3.90 -0.05
C ALA A 99 -6.57 -4.29 1.39
N VAL A 100 -6.71 -5.58 1.70
CA VAL A 100 -6.99 -6.07 3.06
C VAL A 100 -5.83 -5.70 4.00
N LEU A 101 -4.59 -5.95 3.58
CA LEU A 101 -3.40 -5.59 4.35
C LEU A 101 -3.31 -4.07 4.58
N ALA A 102 -3.58 -3.28 3.54
CA ALA A 102 -3.62 -1.83 3.61
C ALA A 102 -4.77 -1.29 4.50
N ALA A 103 -5.83 -2.07 4.71
CA ALA A 103 -6.94 -1.73 5.60
C ALA A 103 -6.68 -2.11 7.07
N THR A 104 -5.73 -2.99 7.35
CA THR A 104 -5.43 -3.50 8.70
C THR A 104 -5.26 -2.38 9.74
N PRO A 105 -4.60 -1.24 9.47
CA PRO A 105 -4.52 -0.15 10.45
C PRO A 105 -5.89 0.41 10.87
N ALA A 106 -6.82 0.56 9.93
CA ALA A 106 -8.12 1.14 10.20
C ALA A 106 -9.11 0.13 10.83
N VAL A 107 -8.91 -1.17 10.59
CA VAL A 107 -9.80 -2.22 11.07
C VAL A 107 -9.32 -2.82 12.38
N ASP A 108 -8.02 -3.12 12.48
CA ASP A 108 -7.41 -3.85 13.59
C ASP A 108 -6.56 -2.94 14.50
N GLY A 109 -6.36 -1.66 14.13
CA GLY A 109 -5.59 -0.70 14.93
C GLY A 109 -4.11 -1.06 15.01
N VAL A 110 -3.53 -1.55 13.90
CA VAL A 110 -2.12 -1.95 13.79
C VAL A 110 -1.32 -0.88 13.07
N VAL A 111 -0.13 -0.56 13.59
CA VAL A 111 0.85 0.26 12.87
C VAL A 111 1.72 -0.65 12.02
N LEU A 112 1.70 -0.45 10.70
CA LEU A 112 2.54 -1.20 9.77
C LEU A 112 3.99 -0.68 9.84
N VAL A 113 4.92 -1.60 10.08
CA VAL A 113 6.35 -1.33 10.19
C VAL A 113 7.15 -2.47 9.55
N PRO A 114 8.43 -2.25 9.18
CA PRO A 114 9.30 -3.35 8.78
C PRO A 114 9.34 -4.47 9.84
N ASP A 115 9.54 -5.69 9.37
CA ASP A 115 9.53 -6.94 10.15
C ASP A 115 8.17 -7.34 10.75
N ALA A 116 7.10 -6.56 10.52
CA ALA A 116 5.75 -6.97 10.88
C ALA A 116 5.30 -8.17 10.04
N LEU A 117 4.87 -9.24 10.72
CA LEU A 117 4.24 -10.40 10.09
C LEU A 117 2.72 -10.25 10.20
N VAL A 118 2.03 -10.25 9.07
CA VAL A 118 0.55 -10.19 9.01
C VAL A 118 0.03 -11.43 8.31
N ASP A 119 -0.82 -12.20 9.00
CA ASP A 119 -1.49 -13.38 8.46
C ASP A 119 -2.90 -13.02 7.98
N LEU A 120 -3.18 -13.23 6.69
CA LEU A 120 -4.50 -12.98 6.11
C LEU A 120 -5.47 -14.15 6.34
N SER A 121 -5.06 -15.20 7.06
CA SER A 121 -5.86 -16.39 7.39
C SER A 121 -6.37 -17.16 6.16
N GLY A 122 -5.78 -16.90 4.98
CA GLY A 122 -6.14 -17.53 3.73
C GLY A 122 -5.13 -17.20 2.62
N PRO A 123 -5.20 -17.87 1.46
CA PRO A 123 -4.24 -17.67 0.37
C PRO A 123 -4.18 -16.21 -0.08
N LEU A 124 -2.96 -15.70 -0.31
CA LEU A 124 -2.75 -14.33 -0.82
C LEU A 124 -3.41 -14.12 -2.20
N TRP A 125 -3.54 -15.18 -2.99
CA TRP A 125 -4.31 -15.19 -4.24
C TRP A 125 -4.77 -16.62 -4.56
N THR A 126 -5.62 -16.77 -5.58
CA THR A 126 -6.11 -18.09 -6.01
C THR A 126 -4.95 -19.03 -6.36
N GLY A 127 -4.80 -20.10 -5.59
CA GLY A 127 -3.75 -21.12 -5.78
C GLY A 127 -2.42 -20.80 -5.11
N ALA A 128 -2.29 -19.68 -4.38
CA ALA A 128 -1.09 -19.38 -3.61
C ALA A 128 -0.93 -20.35 -2.42
N PRO A 129 0.28 -20.85 -2.15
CA PRO A 129 0.56 -21.59 -0.91
C PRO A 129 0.82 -20.66 0.29
N PHE A 130 0.92 -19.35 0.04
CA PHE A 130 1.25 -18.34 1.05
C PHE A 130 -0.01 -17.71 1.61
N THR A 131 -0.07 -17.50 2.93
CA THR A 131 -1.20 -16.85 3.63
C THR A 131 -0.83 -15.60 4.40
N ALA A 132 0.47 -15.40 4.63
CA ALA A 132 1.01 -14.30 5.42
C ALA A 132 2.04 -13.50 4.64
N VAL A 133 2.29 -12.28 5.08
CA VAL A 133 3.28 -11.35 4.56
C VAL A 133 4.21 -10.89 5.67
N LEU A 134 5.49 -10.75 5.33
CA LEU A 134 6.48 -10.07 6.18
C LEU A 134 6.79 -8.73 5.52
N LEU A 135 6.56 -7.63 6.24
CA LEU A 135 6.78 -6.28 5.73
C LEU A 135 8.27 -5.94 5.73
N GLY A 136 8.73 -5.29 4.66
CA GLY A 136 10.09 -4.79 4.53
C GLY A 136 10.09 -3.30 4.21
N GLU A 137 11.27 -2.73 4.00
CA GLU A 137 11.35 -1.41 3.36
C GLU A 137 11.34 -1.58 1.84
N SER A 138 10.59 -0.70 1.16
CA SER A 138 10.62 -0.59 -0.29
C SER A 138 11.79 0.27 -0.77
N GLU A 139 12.19 0.08 -2.04
CA GLU A 139 13.12 1.00 -2.73
C GLU A 139 12.45 2.34 -3.12
N ILE A 140 11.13 2.45 -2.95
CA ILE A 140 10.40 3.70 -3.14
C ILE A 140 10.74 4.65 -1.98
N ALA A 141 11.35 5.78 -2.31
CA ALA A 141 11.66 6.83 -1.34
C ALA A 141 10.39 7.28 -0.60
N GLU A 142 10.51 7.62 0.68
CA GLU A 142 9.39 8.19 1.44
C GLU A 142 8.89 9.51 0.82
N LEU A 143 7.59 9.73 0.88
CA LEU A 143 6.96 10.96 0.42
C LEU A 143 6.79 11.91 1.61
N ALA A 144 7.56 13.00 1.61
CA ALA A 144 7.39 14.07 2.58
C ALA A 144 6.01 14.74 2.42
N LEU A 145 5.34 14.98 3.54
CA LEU A 145 4.10 15.76 3.63
C LEU A 145 4.36 17.10 4.34
N ASP A 146 3.44 18.05 4.16
CA ASP A 146 3.53 19.34 4.85
C ASP A 146 3.45 19.14 6.38
N PRO A 147 4.36 19.76 7.16
CA PRO A 147 4.28 19.71 8.62
C PRO A 147 2.91 20.18 9.13
N PRO A 148 2.32 19.50 10.14
CA PRO A 148 2.98 18.55 11.04
C PRO A 148 2.81 17.08 10.66
N ALA A 149 2.37 16.75 9.43
CA ALA A 149 2.17 15.35 9.04
C ALA A 149 3.49 14.61 8.86
N ASP A 150 3.58 13.40 9.38
CA ASP A 150 4.69 12.47 9.12
C ASP A 150 4.71 12.05 7.65
N PRO A 151 5.87 11.69 7.08
CA PRO A 151 5.97 11.24 5.69
C PRO A 151 5.23 9.91 5.46
N VAL A 152 4.86 9.67 4.20
CA VAL A 152 4.34 8.37 3.77
C VAL A 152 5.51 7.44 3.44
N ARG A 153 5.57 6.30 4.12
CA ARG A 153 6.52 5.22 3.86
C ARG A 153 5.92 4.21 2.88
N PHE A 154 6.77 3.41 2.24
CA PHE A 154 6.37 2.33 1.36
C PHE A 154 6.97 1.03 1.89
N LEU A 155 6.11 0.05 2.16
CA LEU A 155 6.45 -1.22 2.82
C LEU A 155 6.15 -2.42 1.93
#